data_AF-A0A136JAK8-F1
#
_entry.id   AF-A0A136JAK8-F1
#
_cell.length_a   1.000
_cell.length_b   1.000
_cell.length_c   1.000
_cell.angle_alpha   90.00
_cell.angle_beta   90.00
_cell.angle_gamma   90.00
#
_symmetry.space_group_name_H-M   'P 1'
#
loop_
_entity.id
_entity.type
_entity.pdbx_description
1 polymer ?
#
loop_
_entity_poly.entity_id
_entity_poly.type
_entity_poly.pdbx_seq_one_letter_code
_entity_poly.pdbx_strand_id
1 'polypeptide(L)'
;MALAEPWTEVVALQRDRARCATDLTAIKQACARDHDKDHALECAQCWPKLVGRLRDLYLNPSSPQWFSGRRDFLQELDGLFTKAQCEQNAAPDFKPIDHHVRKENEEWFRDKAANLGLLKATQSQSEARELQSKLSDRELPVEQLVSELRSAFPAARSDVSNEAFFRQFLERIEAAPTPKEQADVYSKAVFNAGENTAESAEADKYVKLINGGTHPSQVLETLLRDRESSQGQQDERRRLRKQLEELRRAKAAYQTAQSRR
;
A
#
# COMPACT_ATOMS: atom_id res chain seq x y z
N MET A 1 10.74 16.99 -1.88
CA MET A 1 9.28 16.92 -1.64
C MET A 1 9.06 15.79 -0.66
N ALA A 2 8.44 16.04 0.49
CA ALA A 2 8.12 14.98 1.44
C ALA A 2 7.12 14.02 0.78
N LEU A 3 7.42 12.72 0.81
CA LEU A 3 6.47 11.68 0.39
C LEU A 3 5.26 11.77 1.32
N ALA A 4 4.08 12.01 0.76
CA ALA A 4 2.84 11.86 1.51
C ALA A 4 2.78 10.42 2.04
N GLU A 5 2.40 10.26 3.30
CA GLU A 5 2.27 8.93 3.87
C GLU A 5 1.18 8.16 3.10
N PRO A 6 1.39 6.90 2.69
CA PRO A 6 0.45 6.17 1.83
C PRO A 6 -1.00 6.17 2.36
N TRP A 7 -1.16 6.20 3.67
CA TRP A 7 -2.46 6.21 4.33
C TRP A 7 -3.18 7.56 4.22
N THR A 8 -2.44 8.67 4.09
CA THR A 8 -3.03 9.99 3.89
C THR A 8 -3.68 10.11 2.52
N GLU A 9 -3.10 9.49 1.49
CA GLU A 9 -3.70 9.37 0.15
C GLU A 9 -5.01 8.58 0.21
N VAL A 10 -5.03 7.46 0.95
CA VAL A 10 -6.24 6.63 1.13
C VAL A 10 -7.35 7.40 1.85
N VAL A 11 -7.03 8.10 2.94
CA VAL A 11 -8.01 8.94 3.67
C VAL A 11 -8.54 10.06 2.78
N ALA A 12 -7.66 10.71 2.01
CA ALA A 12 -8.08 11.77 1.10
C ALA A 12 -9.00 11.25 -0.02
N LEU A 13 -8.71 10.07 -0.57
CA LEU A 13 -9.59 9.40 -1.54
C LEU A 13 -10.98 9.11 -0.95
N GLN A 14 -11.04 8.63 0.29
CA GLN A 14 -12.31 8.34 0.98
C GLN A 14 -13.15 9.61 1.15
N ARG A 15 -12.52 10.72 1.56
CA ARG A 15 -13.19 12.03 1.66
C ARG A 15 -13.71 12.54 0.32
N ASP A 16 -12.90 12.43 -0.73
CA ASP A 16 -13.30 12.86 -2.08
C ASP A 16 -14.46 12.02 -2.62
N ARG A 17 -14.46 10.70 -2.38
CA ARG A 17 -15.58 9.80 -2.71
C ARG A 17 -16.85 10.13 -1.91
N ALA A 18 -16.73 10.38 -0.61
CA ALA A 18 -17.86 10.76 0.23
C ALA A 18 -18.49 12.08 -0.26
N ARG A 19 -17.66 13.10 -0.53
CA ARG A 19 -18.13 14.38 -1.09
C ARG A 19 -18.81 14.18 -2.44
N CYS A 20 -18.22 13.41 -3.34
CA CYS A 20 -18.84 13.07 -4.63
C CYS A 20 -20.20 12.38 -4.45
N ALA A 21 -20.33 11.44 -3.51
CA ALA A 21 -21.60 10.77 -3.24
C ALA A 21 -22.69 11.75 -2.74
N THR A 22 -22.32 12.68 -1.87
CA THR A 22 -23.19 13.78 -1.42
C THR A 22 -23.63 14.66 -2.59
N ASP A 23 -22.69 15.08 -3.44
CA ASP A 23 -22.97 15.94 -4.60
C ASP A 23 -23.91 15.24 -5.60
N LEU A 24 -23.66 13.97 -5.90
CA LEU A 24 -24.52 13.17 -6.78
C LEU A 24 -25.94 13.01 -6.21
N THR A 25 -26.06 12.85 -4.88
CA THR A 25 -27.35 12.79 -4.20
C THR A 25 -28.08 14.13 -4.29
N ALA A 26 -27.38 15.24 -4.09
CA ALA A 26 -27.93 16.58 -4.25
C ALA A 26 -28.41 16.85 -5.68
N ILE A 27 -27.66 16.41 -6.70
CA ILE A 27 -28.07 16.52 -8.12
C ILE A 27 -29.34 15.70 -8.38
N LYS A 28 -29.45 14.47 -7.83
CA LYS A 28 -30.65 13.64 -7.96
C LYS A 28 -31.87 14.28 -7.30
N GLN A 29 -31.70 14.83 -6.10
CA GLN A 29 -32.79 15.52 -5.39
C GLN A 29 -33.21 16.81 -6.09
N ALA A 30 -32.26 17.59 -6.61
CA ALA A 30 -32.56 18.76 -7.41
C ALA A 30 -33.32 18.39 -8.70
N CYS A 31 -32.94 17.29 -9.37
CA CYS A 31 -33.67 16.81 -10.54
C CYS A 31 -35.13 16.49 -10.25
N ALA A 32 -35.42 15.82 -9.13
CA ALA A 32 -36.79 15.50 -8.74
C ALA A 32 -37.61 16.76 -8.42
N ARG A 33 -36.99 17.81 -7.85
CA ARG A 33 -37.68 19.07 -7.53
C ARG A 33 -37.87 20.00 -8.73
N ASP A 34 -36.85 20.12 -9.57
CA ASP A 34 -36.76 21.18 -10.57
C ASP A 34 -37.17 20.72 -11.98
N HIS A 35 -37.08 19.42 -12.27
CA HIS A 35 -37.35 18.85 -13.59
C HIS A 35 -38.46 17.78 -13.59
N ASP A 36 -39.09 17.52 -12.44
CA ASP A 36 -40.20 16.56 -12.25
C ASP A 36 -39.91 15.17 -12.86
N LYS A 37 -38.66 14.71 -12.76
CA LYS A 37 -38.23 13.39 -13.21
C LYS A 37 -37.83 12.51 -12.04
N ASP A 38 -38.35 11.29 -12.02
CA ASP A 38 -37.99 10.25 -11.03
C ASP A 38 -36.53 9.78 -11.18
N HIS A 39 -36.00 9.86 -12.40
CA HIS A 39 -34.66 9.36 -12.72
C HIS A 39 -33.80 10.46 -13.35
N ALA A 40 -32.84 10.98 -12.57
CA ALA A 40 -31.87 11.97 -13.04
C ALA A 40 -30.99 11.48 -14.21
N LEU A 41 -30.92 10.16 -14.42
CA LEU A 41 -30.24 9.52 -15.55
C LEU A 41 -30.94 9.82 -16.90
N GLU A 42 -32.28 9.91 -16.87
CA GLU A 42 -33.12 10.19 -18.04
C GLU A 42 -33.33 11.71 -18.26
N CYS A 43 -32.76 12.54 -17.38
CA CYS A 43 -32.88 13.98 -17.46
C CYS A 43 -31.74 14.59 -18.28
N ALA A 44 -32.06 15.14 -19.45
CA ALA A 44 -31.07 15.76 -20.34
C ALA A 44 -30.25 16.90 -19.68
N GLN A 45 -30.83 17.56 -18.68
CA GLN A 45 -30.16 18.65 -17.96
C GLN A 45 -29.32 18.17 -16.78
N CYS A 46 -29.68 17.05 -16.13
CA CYS A 46 -28.97 16.54 -14.96
C CYS A 46 -27.93 15.47 -15.30
N TRP A 47 -28.10 14.74 -16.40
CA TRP A 47 -27.14 13.73 -16.84
C TRP A 47 -25.72 14.28 -17.05
N PRO A 48 -25.51 15.38 -17.80
CA PRO A 48 -24.21 16.02 -17.91
C PRO A 48 -23.61 16.42 -16.56
N LYS A 49 -24.44 16.84 -15.59
CA LYS A 49 -23.99 17.23 -14.25
C LYS A 49 -23.53 16.01 -13.43
N LEU A 50 -24.24 14.89 -13.54
CA LEU A 50 -23.87 13.62 -12.88
C LEU A 50 -22.55 13.09 -13.42
N VAL A 51 -22.43 12.98 -14.74
CA VAL A 51 -21.21 12.49 -15.41
C VAL A 51 -20.04 13.44 -15.16
N GLY A 52 -20.27 14.75 -15.26
CA GLY A 52 -19.27 15.76 -14.96
C GLY A 52 -18.74 15.67 -13.53
N ARG A 53 -19.63 15.43 -12.55
CA ARG A 53 -19.19 15.28 -11.15
C ARG A 53 -18.35 14.01 -10.94
N LEU A 54 -18.71 12.89 -11.58
CA LEU A 54 -17.92 11.66 -11.55
C LEU A 54 -16.57 11.85 -12.23
N ARG A 55 -16.52 12.56 -13.36
CA ARG A 55 -15.28 12.93 -14.06
C ARG A 55 -14.36 13.75 -13.16
N ASP A 56 -14.90 14.74 -12.45
CA ASP A 56 -14.15 15.60 -11.54
C ASP A 56 -13.52 14.84 -10.36
N LEU A 57 -14.07 13.68 -9.96
CA LEU A 57 -13.45 12.83 -8.93
C LEU A 57 -12.03 12.39 -9.33
N TYR A 58 -11.79 12.19 -10.62
CA TYR A 58 -10.52 11.72 -11.16
C TYR A 58 -9.66 12.84 -11.72
N LEU A 59 -10.26 13.80 -12.44
CA LEU A 59 -9.50 14.87 -13.11
C LEU A 59 -9.22 16.07 -12.22
N ASN A 60 -10.07 16.32 -11.22
CA ASN A 60 -9.97 17.48 -10.32
C ASN A 60 -10.02 17.04 -8.84
N PRO A 61 -9.13 16.11 -8.40
CA PRO A 61 -9.12 15.68 -7.00
C PRO A 61 -8.65 16.83 -6.09
N SER A 62 -9.08 16.82 -4.83
CA SER A 62 -8.69 17.86 -3.87
C SER A 62 -7.23 17.76 -3.41
N SER A 63 -6.62 16.62 -3.68
CA SER A 63 -5.28 16.21 -3.23
C SER A 63 -4.66 15.24 -4.22
N PRO A 64 -3.34 15.05 -4.20
CA PRO A 64 -2.69 13.99 -4.94
C PRO A 64 -3.25 12.61 -4.54
N GLN A 65 -3.53 11.78 -5.54
CA GLN A 65 -4.11 10.44 -5.44
C GLN A 65 -3.16 9.40 -6.05
N TRP A 66 -3.47 8.12 -5.91
CA TRP A 66 -2.68 7.03 -6.48
C TRP A 66 -2.51 7.11 -8.01
N PHE A 67 -3.48 7.71 -8.71
CA PHE A 67 -3.43 7.96 -10.15
C PHE A 67 -2.75 9.29 -10.53
N SER A 68 -2.34 10.11 -9.56
CA SER A 68 -1.66 11.38 -9.84
C SER A 68 -0.35 11.15 -10.56
N GLY A 69 -0.22 11.73 -11.74
CA GLY A 69 0.95 11.55 -12.62
C GLY A 69 0.77 10.53 -13.73
N ARG A 70 -0.31 9.73 -13.71
CA ARG A 70 -0.66 8.78 -14.79
C ARG A 70 -1.43 9.51 -15.90
N ARG A 71 -0.71 10.33 -16.67
CA ARG A 71 -1.31 11.26 -17.66
C ARG A 71 -2.12 10.54 -18.74
N ASP A 72 -1.57 9.46 -19.28
CA ASP A 72 -2.21 8.70 -20.36
C ASP A 72 -3.52 8.08 -19.88
N PHE A 73 -3.51 7.44 -18.70
CA PHE A 73 -4.70 6.95 -18.02
C PHE A 73 -5.76 8.04 -17.82
N LEU A 74 -5.37 9.20 -17.30
CA LEU A 74 -6.31 10.30 -17.06
C LEU A 74 -6.89 10.85 -18.36
N GLN A 75 -6.11 10.90 -19.44
CA GLN A 75 -6.57 11.33 -20.75
C GLN A 75 -7.55 10.33 -21.38
N GLU A 76 -7.27 9.03 -21.28
CA GLU A 76 -8.17 7.97 -21.76
C GLU A 76 -9.48 7.96 -20.98
N LEU A 77 -9.39 8.08 -19.65
CA LEU A 77 -10.54 8.15 -18.76
C LEU A 77 -11.41 9.38 -19.05
N ASP A 78 -10.79 10.53 -19.35
CA ASP A 78 -11.49 11.74 -19.77
C ASP A 78 -12.30 11.52 -21.07
N GLY A 79 -11.68 10.84 -22.05
CA GLY A 79 -12.34 10.44 -23.28
C GLY A 79 -13.55 9.54 -23.05
N LEU A 80 -13.46 8.59 -22.10
CA LEU A 80 -14.57 7.71 -21.73
C LEU A 80 -15.72 8.48 -21.06
N PHE A 81 -15.42 9.43 -20.15
CA PHE A 81 -16.45 10.27 -19.55
C PHE A 81 -17.13 11.18 -20.58
N THR A 82 -16.37 11.73 -21.53
CA THR A 82 -16.92 12.55 -22.62
C THR A 82 -17.87 11.73 -23.50
N LYS A 83 -17.53 10.48 -23.82
CA LYS A 83 -18.41 9.56 -24.56
C LYS A 83 -19.69 9.26 -23.77
N ALA A 84 -19.56 8.89 -22.49
CA ALA A 84 -20.71 8.62 -21.62
C ALA A 84 -21.64 9.83 -21.51
N GLN A 85 -21.08 11.05 -21.48
CA GLN A 85 -21.87 12.27 -21.44
C GLN A 85 -22.71 12.47 -22.72
N CYS A 86 -22.18 12.11 -23.90
CA CYS A 86 -22.86 12.23 -25.18
C CYS A 86 -23.91 11.12 -25.44
N GLU A 87 -23.76 9.95 -24.83
CA GLU A 87 -24.55 8.73 -25.13
C GLU A 87 -25.80 8.55 -24.24
N GLN A 88 -26.34 9.61 -23.66
CA GLN A 88 -27.45 9.56 -22.70
C GLN A 88 -28.63 8.66 -23.11
N ASN A 89 -28.96 8.63 -24.40
CA ASN A 89 -30.13 7.91 -24.94
C ASN A 89 -29.85 6.43 -25.25
N ALA A 90 -28.61 5.96 -25.15
CA ALA A 90 -28.19 4.62 -25.58
C ALA A 90 -27.96 3.63 -24.42
N ALA A 91 -28.51 3.94 -23.23
CA ALA A 91 -28.16 3.29 -21.96
C ALA A 91 -26.67 3.48 -21.63
N PRO A 92 -26.32 4.48 -20.80
CA PRO A 92 -24.92 4.82 -20.57
C PRO A 92 -24.16 3.67 -19.92
N ASP A 93 -23.13 3.19 -20.61
CA ASP A 93 -22.29 2.09 -20.12
C ASP A 93 -21.08 2.64 -19.36
N PHE A 94 -21.09 2.48 -18.04
CA PHE A 94 -19.95 2.80 -17.18
C PHE A 94 -18.97 1.63 -17.03
N LYS A 95 -19.28 0.44 -17.57
CA LYS A 95 -18.37 -0.72 -17.49
C LYS A 95 -16.98 -0.44 -18.08
N PRO A 96 -16.83 0.29 -19.22
CA PRO A 96 -15.51 0.62 -19.73
C PRO A 96 -14.72 1.50 -18.76
N ILE A 97 -15.38 2.46 -18.10
CA ILE A 97 -14.77 3.33 -17.09
C ILE A 97 -14.31 2.50 -15.89
N ASP A 98 -15.20 1.67 -15.34
CA ASP A 98 -14.89 0.82 -14.19
C ASP A 98 -13.76 -0.18 -14.50
N HIS A 99 -13.80 -0.80 -15.69
CA HIS A 99 -12.77 -1.72 -16.13
C HIS A 99 -11.41 -1.03 -16.26
N HIS A 100 -11.37 0.15 -16.88
CA HIS A 100 -10.14 0.90 -17.06
C HIS A 100 -9.55 1.36 -15.72
N VAL A 101 -10.38 1.89 -14.81
CA VAL A 101 -9.95 2.28 -13.45
C VAL A 101 -9.43 1.08 -12.66
N ARG A 102 -10.10 -0.08 -12.73
CA ARG A 102 -9.65 -1.30 -12.04
C ARG A 102 -8.31 -1.77 -12.57
N LYS A 103 -8.18 -1.91 -13.89
CA LYS A 103 -6.93 -2.35 -14.52
C LYS A 103 -5.77 -1.45 -14.16
N GLU A 104 -5.95 -0.13 -14.24
CA GLU A 104 -4.89 0.83 -13.89
C GLU A 104 -4.50 0.73 -12.41
N ASN A 105 -5.49 0.55 -11.52
CA ASN A 105 -5.24 0.37 -10.09
C ASN A 105 -4.46 -0.92 -9.81
N GLU A 106 -4.76 -2.01 -10.51
CA GLU A 106 -4.02 -3.27 -10.39
C GLU A 106 -2.57 -3.11 -10.85
N GLU A 107 -2.32 -2.42 -11.96
CA GLU A 107 -0.97 -2.11 -12.44
C GLU A 107 -0.22 -1.21 -11.45
N TRP A 108 -0.88 -0.15 -10.96
CA TRP A 108 -0.33 0.72 -9.93
C TRP A 108 0.04 -0.03 -8.65
N PHE A 109 -0.82 -0.94 -8.20
CA PHE A 109 -0.58 -1.72 -6.99
C PHE A 109 0.69 -2.58 -7.15
N ARG A 110 0.86 -3.24 -8.31
CA ARG A 110 2.07 -4.04 -8.59
C ARG A 110 3.33 -3.18 -8.60
N ASP A 111 3.30 -2.06 -9.31
CA ASP A 111 4.43 -1.11 -9.37
C ASP A 111 4.79 -0.64 -7.96
N LYS A 112 3.78 -0.30 -7.15
CA LYS A 112 3.99 0.15 -5.78
C LYS A 112 4.59 -0.97 -4.93
N ALA A 113 4.01 -2.18 -4.96
CA ALA A 113 4.49 -3.33 -4.20
C ALA A 113 5.93 -3.72 -4.56
N ALA A 114 6.30 -3.67 -5.85
CA ALA A 114 7.67 -3.90 -6.30
C ALA A 114 8.65 -2.86 -5.74
N ASN A 115 8.22 -1.61 -5.61
CA ASN A 115 9.05 -0.50 -5.13
C ASN A 115 9.06 -0.32 -3.60
N LEU A 116 8.18 -1.01 -2.86
CA LEU A 116 8.12 -0.95 -1.39
C LEU A 116 9.30 -1.66 -0.70
N GLY A 117 10.23 -2.24 -1.46
CA GLY A 117 11.38 -2.95 -0.88
C GLY A 117 10.98 -4.24 -0.15
N LEU A 118 9.80 -4.81 -0.42
CA LEU A 118 9.31 -6.03 0.20
C LEU A 118 10.26 -7.22 0.01
N LEU A 119 10.98 -7.25 -1.11
CA LEU A 119 12.03 -8.23 -1.39
C LEU A 119 13.15 -8.23 -0.33
N LYS A 120 13.36 -7.11 0.36
CA LYS A 120 14.37 -6.96 1.42
C LYS A 120 13.87 -7.45 2.78
N ALA A 121 12.55 -7.56 2.93
CA ALA A 121 11.93 -8.05 4.17
C ALA A 121 11.91 -9.59 4.24
N THR A 122 12.09 -10.29 3.11
CA THR A 122 12.08 -11.76 3.05
C THR A 122 13.23 -12.37 3.86
N GLN A 123 13.10 -13.65 4.25
CA GLN A 123 14.08 -14.33 5.11
C GLN A 123 15.21 -14.94 4.28
N SER A 124 14.98 -15.24 3.01
CA SER A 124 15.93 -15.89 2.13
C SER A 124 15.96 -15.28 0.73
N GLN A 125 17.07 -15.48 0.01
CA GLN A 125 17.22 -15.04 -1.38
C GLN A 125 16.27 -15.81 -2.33
N SER A 126 15.92 -17.05 -1.99
CA SER A 126 14.93 -17.84 -2.73
C SER A 126 13.52 -17.25 -2.61
N GLU A 127 13.10 -16.87 -1.40
CA GLU A 127 11.81 -16.19 -1.19
C GLU A 127 11.75 -14.86 -1.93
N ALA A 128 12.83 -14.06 -1.88
CA ALA A 128 12.92 -12.81 -2.62
C ALA A 128 12.72 -13.03 -4.13
N ARG A 129 13.35 -14.06 -4.72
CA ARG A 129 13.19 -14.38 -6.14
C ARG A 129 11.78 -14.83 -6.49
N GLU A 130 11.17 -15.66 -5.64
CA GLU A 130 9.79 -16.11 -5.84
C GLU A 130 8.81 -14.94 -5.77
N LEU A 131 8.96 -14.07 -4.78
CA LEU A 131 8.14 -12.88 -4.62
C LEU A 131 8.30 -11.92 -5.80
N GLN A 132 9.53 -11.73 -6.30
CA GLN A 132 9.81 -10.93 -7.49
C GLN A 132 9.14 -11.52 -8.75
N SER A 133 9.15 -12.84 -8.90
CA SER A 133 8.46 -13.51 -10.01
C SER A 133 6.96 -13.25 -9.94
N LYS A 134 6.34 -13.36 -8.76
CA LYS A 134 4.90 -13.11 -8.56
C LYS A 134 4.50 -11.65 -8.79
N LEU A 135 5.36 -10.70 -8.39
CA LEU A 135 5.15 -9.27 -8.65
C LEU A 135 5.26 -8.91 -10.13
N SER A 136 6.11 -9.63 -10.87
CA SER A 136 6.31 -9.44 -12.30
C SER A 136 5.25 -10.13 -13.16
N ASP A 137 4.54 -11.11 -12.59
CA ASP A 137 3.44 -11.81 -13.24
C ASP A 137 2.20 -10.88 -13.30
N ARG A 138 1.87 -10.44 -14.52
CA ARG A 138 0.70 -9.59 -14.77
C ARG A 138 -0.60 -10.37 -14.88
N GLU A 139 -0.54 -11.69 -15.08
CA GLU A 139 -1.72 -12.55 -15.20
C GLU A 139 -2.24 -13.00 -13.83
N LEU A 140 -1.38 -12.98 -12.80
CA LEU A 140 -1.75 -13.33 -11.43
C LEU A 140 -2.73 -12.30 -10.85
N PRO A 141 -3.98 -12.65 -10.47
CA PRO A 141 -4.93 -11.69 -9.88
C PRO A 141 -4.39 -10.96 -8.64
N VAL A 142 -4.77 -9.70 -8.45
CA VAL A 142 -4.26 -8.88 -7.34
C VAL A 142 -4.64 -9.48 -5.98
N GLU A 143 -5.83 -10.09 -5.86
CA GLU A 143 -6.27 -10.75 -4.63
C GLU A 143 -5.35 -11.91 -4.26
N GLN A 144 -4.93 -12.67 -5.26
CA GLN A 144 -3.97 -13.76 -5.07
C GLN A 144 -2.60 -13.20 -4.71
N LEU A 145 -2.13 -12.16 -5.42
CA LEU A 145 -0.87 -11.47 -5.10
C LEU A 145 -0.86 -10.93 -3.67
N VAL A 146 -1.96 -10.32 -3.20
CA VAL A 146 -2.10 -9.83 -1.81
C VAL A 146 -2.04 -10.99 -0.82
N SER A 147 -2.67 -12.13 -1.13
CA SER A 147 -2.59 -13.33 -0.28
C SER A 147 -1.15 -13.86 -0.20
N GLU A 148 -0.44 -13.93 -1.33
CA GLU A 148 0.95 -14.37 -1.40
C GLU A 148 1.90 -13.39 -0.68
N LEU A 149 1.66 -12.08 -0.79
CA LEU A 149 2.41 -11.09 -0.02
C LEU A 149 2.20 -11.29 1.49
N ARG A 150 0.98 -11.56 1.93
CA ARG A 150 0.70 -11.84 3.34
C ARG A 150 1.37 -13.14 3.82
N SER A 151 1.34 -14.19 3.01
CA SER A 151 1.96 -15.48 3.37
C SER A 151 3.48 -15.40 3.42
N ALA A 152 4.10 -14.57 2.57
CA ALA A 152 5.55 -14.31 2.57
C ALA A 152 6.01 -13.57 3.84
N PHE A 153 5.11 -12.88 4.54
CA PHE A 153 5.41 -12.15 5.78
C PHE A 153 4.55 -12.69 6.95
N PRO A 154 4.76 -13.95 7.39
CA PRO A 154 3.91 -14.61 8.39
C PRO A 154 4.02 -14.00 9.79
N ALA A 155 5.02 -13.15 10.04
CA ALA A 155 5.13 -12.33 11.24
C ALA A 155 4.12 -11.17 11.29
N ALA A 156 3.40 -10.91 10.19
CA ALA A 156 2.26 -10.01 10.20
C ALA A 156 1.20 -10.60 11.13
N ARG A 157 0.98 -9.93 12.26
CA ARG A 157 0.03 -10.35 13.28
C ARG A 157 -1.34 -10.56 12.65
N SER A 158 -2.02 -11.64 13.06
CA SER A 158 -3.33 -12.02 12.54
C SER A 158 -4.41 -10.94 12.72
N ASP A 159 -4.21 -10.00 13.65
CA ASP A 159 -5.09 -8.87 13.90
C ASP A 159 -4.90 -7.69 12.94
N VAL A 160 -3.68 -7.46 12.42
CA VAL A 160 -3.40 -6.43 11.38
C VAL A 160 -3.99 -6.84 10.03
N SER A 161 -4.23 -8.13 9.81
CA SER A 161 -4.93 -8.64 8.62
C SER A 161 -6.46 -8.53 8.71
N ASN A 162 -7.01 -8.01 9.80
CA ASN A 162 -8.44 -7.80 9.97
C ASN A 162 -8.88 -6.49 9.30
N GLU A 163 -9.83 -6.57 8.38
CA GLU A 163 -10.43 -5.40 7.71
C GLU A 163 -11.01 -4.39 8.73
N ALA A 164 -11.53 -4.87 9.85
CA ALA A 164 -12.05 -4.01 10.92
C ALA A 164 -10.95 -3.21 11.62
N PHE A 165 -9.76 -3.81 11.83
CA PHE A 165 -8.61 -3.10 12.37
C PHE A 165 -8.15 -2.01 11.40
N PHE A 166 -8.08 -2.34 10.11
CA PHE A 166 -7.70 -1.39 9.08
C PHE A 166 -8.67 -0.20 9.01
N ARG A 167 -9.98 -0.46 9.08
CA ARG A 167 -11.00 0.58 9.12
C ARG A 167 -10.85 1.49 10.33
N GLN A 168 -10.73 0.92 11.52
CA GLN A 168 -10.54 1.67 12.76
C GLN A 168 -9.24 2.50 12.74
N PHE A 169 -8.18 1.96 12.13
CA PHE A 169 -6.92 2.67 11.96
C PHE A 169 -7.08 3.91 11.05
N LEU A 170 -7.76 3.77 9.91
CA LEU A 170 -8.04 4.90 9.02
C LEU A 170 -8.91 5.96 9.71
N GLU A 171 -9.94 5.56 10.44
CA GLU A 171 -10.78 6.48 11.23
C GLU A 171 -9.97 7.27 12.26
N ARG A 172 -9.01 6.62 12.94
CA ARG A 172 -8.13 7.29 13.91
C ARG A 172 -7.15 8.26 13.25
N ILE A 173 -6.62 7.92 12.07
CA ILE A 173 -5.78 8.84 11.29
C ILE A 173 -6.61 10.04 10.83
N GLU A 174 -7.84 9.78 10.37
CA GLU A 174 -8.73 10.84 9.92
C GLU A 174 -9.08 11.82 11.05
N ALA A 175 -9.29 11.29 12.25
CA ALA A 175 -9.59 12.05 13.46
C ALA A 175 -8.36 12.71 14.11
N ALA A 176 -7.14 12.47 13.61
CA ALA A 176 -5.90 13.04 14.12
C ALA A 176 -5.51 14.32 13.35
N PRO A 177 -5.82 15.53 13.86
CA PRO A 177 -5.59 16.79 13.14
C PRO A 177 -4.11 17.18 13.06
N THR A 178 -3.27 16.74 14.00
CA THR A 178 -1.86 17.10 14.02
C THR A 178 -0.94 15.98 13.52
N PRO A 179 0.21 16.30 12.90
CA PRO A 179 1.21 15.31 12.50
C PRO A 179 1.70 14.45 13.68
N LYS A 180 1.72 15.03 14.90
CA LYS A 180 2.12 14.33 16.13
C LYS A 180 1.10 13.28 16.56
N GLU A 181 -0.20 13.58 16.48
CA GLU A 181 -1.26 12.61 16.77
C GLU A 181 -1.28 11.49 15.72
N GLN A 182 -1.05 11.83 14.46
CA GLN A 182 -0.91 10.82 13.39
C GLN A 182 0.28 9.90 13.65
N ALA A 183 1.44 10.46 14.01
CA ALA A 183 2.63 9.72 14.40
C ALA A 183 2.38 8.77 15.59
N ASP A 184 1.59 9.19 16.58
CA ASP A 184 1.16 8.35 17.70
C ASP A 184 0.25 7.19 17.25
N VAL A 185 -0.70 7.45 16.35
CA VAL A 185 -1.60 6.42 15.78
C VAL A 185 -0.79 5.40 14.98
N TYR A 186 0.17 5.84 14.15
CA TYR A 186 1.09 4.96 13.43
C TYR A 186 1.92 4.12 14.38
N SER A 187 2.55 4.76 15.37
CA SER A 187 3.41 4.07 16.34
C SER A 187 2.64 3.00 17.09
N LYS A 188 1.40 3.29 17.50
CA LYS A 188 0.54 2.32 18.19
C LYS A 188 0.13 1.16 17.27
N ALA A 189 -0.23 1.44 16.02
CA ALA A 189 -0.68 0.41 15.09
C ALA A 189 0.45 -0.52 14.62
N VAL A 190 1.65 0.02 14.42
CA VAL A 190 2.81 -0.72 13.90
C VAL A 190 3.60 -1.40 15.02
N PHE A 191 3.76 -0.76 16.18
CA PHE A 191 4.68 -1.23 17.23
C PHE A 191 3.99 -1.67 18.54
N ASN A 192 2.79 -1.20 18.90
CA ASN A 192 2.11 -1.60 20.15
C ASN A 192 1.16 -2.78 19.96
N ALA A 193 1.76 -3.86 19.51
CA ALA A 193 1.11 -5.01 18.95
C ALA A 193 1.34 -6.22 19.89
N GLY A 194 1.01 -6.07 21.18
CA GLY A 194 1.08 -7.10 22.22
C GLY A 194 2.39 -7.10 23.04
N GLU A 195 2.23 -6.79 24.34
CA GLU A 195 3.04 -7.00 25.57
C GLU A 195 4.38 -7.79 25.59
N ASN A 196 5.13 -7.97 24.50
CA ASN A 196 6.41 -8.68 24.50
C ASN A 196 7.60 -7.73 24.74
N THR A 197 8.15 -7.82 25.95
CA THR A 197 9.13 -6.89 26.54
C THR A 197 10.54 -6.93 25.95
N ALA A 198 10.88 -7.86 25.05
CA ALA A 198 12.21 -7.96 24.42
C ALA A 198 12.27 -7.31 23.02
N GLU A 199 11.25 -7.51 22.18
CA GLU A 199 11.12 -6.82 20.88
C GLU A 199 10.78 -5.34 21.04
N SER A 200 10.18 -4.98 22.18
CA SER A 200 9.90 -3.58 22.57
C SER A 200 11.16 -2.71 22.60
N ALA A 201 12.33 -3.23 22.99
CA ALA A 201 13.54 -2.43 23.13
C ALA A 201 14.17 -2.02 21.79
N GLU A 202 14.09 -2.88 20.76
CA GLU A 202 14.50 -2.54 19.40
C GLU A 202 13.45 -1.65 18.71
N ALA A 203 12.16 -1.90 18.99
CA ALA A 203 11.05 -1.05 18.53
C ALA A 203 11.11 0.38 19.10
N ASP A 204 11.56 0.54 20.35
CA ASP A 204 11.68 1.85 21.02
C ASP A 204 12.57 2.83 20.27
N LYS A 205 13.61 2.36 19.58
CA LYS A 205 14.47 3.20 18.73
C LYS A 205 13.65 3.83 17.60
N TYR A 206 12.82 3.04 16.93
CA TYR A 206 12.02 3.47 15.78
C TYR A 206 10.82 4.32 16.22
N VAL A 207 10.18 3.99 17.35
CA VAL A 207 9.13 4.81 17.96
C VAL A 207 9.65 6.20 18.35
N LYS A 208 10.87 6.29 18.89
CA LYS A 208 11.51 7.59 19.18
C LYS A 208 11.77 8.42 17.92
N LEU A 209 12.13 7.78 16.79
CA LEU A 209 12.31 8.48 15.51
C LEU A 209 10.98 9.06 15.01
N ILE A 210 9.90 8.27 15.06
CA ILE A 210 8.56 8.74 14.68
C ILE A 210 8.12 9.92 15.56
N ASN A 211 8.29 9.79 16.88
CA ASN A 211 7.94 10.85 17.83
C ASN A 211 8.86 12.09 17.73
N GLY A 212 10.07 11.91 17.18
CA GLY A 212 11.01 12.98 16.85
C GLY A 212 10.69 13.72 15.55
N GLY A 213 9.61 13.35 14.85
CA GLY A 213 9.16 13.98 13.62
C GLY A 213 9.69 13.31 12.35
N THR A 214 10.32 12.14 12.44
CA THR A 214 10.67 11.35 11.25
C THR A 214 9.42 10.69 10.68
N HIS A 215 9.27 10.77 9.36
CA HIS A 215 8.15 10.17 8.65
C HIS A 215 8.16 8.63 8.78
N PRO A 216 7.01 7.98 9.06
CA PRO A 216 6.91 6.52 9.13
C PRO A 216 7.52 5.77 7.94
N SER A 217 7.34 6.29 6.72
CA SER A 217 7.98 5.77 5.51
C SER A 217 9.51 5.70 5.60
N GLN A 218 10.16 6.75 6.12
CA GLN A 218 11.61 6.79 6.32
C GLN A 218 12.07 5.87 7.47
N VAL A 219 11.25 5.71 8.49
CA VAL A 219 11.51 4.77 9.59
C VAL A 219 11.45 3.33 9.08
N LEU A 220 10.50 3.00 8.21
CA LEU A 220 10.44 1.69 7.53
C LEU A 220 11.68 1.44 6.67
N GLU A 221 12.14 2.42 5.89
CA GLU A 221 13.38 2.29 5.12
C GLU A 221 14.60 2.06 6.02
N THR A 222 14.66 2.75 7.16
CA THR A 222 15.73 2.58 8.14
C THR A 222 15.68 1.19 8.77
N LEU A 223 14.49 0.69 9.11
CA LEU A 223 14.30 -0.65 9.64
C LEU A 223 14.73 -1.72 8.64
N LEU A 224 14.36 -1.57 7.36
CA LEU A 224 14.79 -2.49 6.30
C LEU A 224 16.31 -2.49 6.14
N ARG A 225 16.96 -1.33 6.21
CA ARG A 225 18.43 -1.21 6.12
C ARG A 225 19.14 -1.84 7.33
N ASP A 226 18.62 -1.60 8.53
CA ASP A 226 19.17 -2.18 9.77
C ASP A 226 19.05 -3.72 9.75
N ARG A 227 17.96 -4.25 9.19
CA ARG A 227 17.76 -5.69 8.95
C ARG A 227 18.78 -6.26 7.95
N GLU A 228 18.98 -5.60 6.81
CA GLU A 228 20.00 -5.99 5.81
C GLU A 228 21.40 -6.04 6.44
N SER A 229 21.76 -5.02 7.22
CA SER A 229 23.05 -4.99 7.92
C SER A 229 23.19 -6.15 8.93
N SER A 230 22.12 -6.43 9.68
CA SER A 230 22.10 -7.51 10.67
C SER A 230 22.22 -8.89 10.01
N GLN A 231 21.54 -9.12 8.89
CA GLN A 231 21.67 -10.35 8.09
C GLN A 231 23.09 -10.51 7.56
N GLY A 232 23.68 -9.46 6.99
CA GLY A 232 25.08 -9.50 6.51
C GLY A 232 26.08 -9.85 7.63
N GLN A 233 25.89 -9.32 8.83
CA GLN A 233 26.71 -9.68 9.99
C GLN A 233 26.51 -11.14 10.43
N GLN A 234 25.30 -11.68 10.35
CA GLN A 234 25.03 -13.08 10.67
C GLN A 234 25.68 -14.04 9.66
N ASP A 235 25.63 -13.71 8.37
CA ASP A 235 26.25 -14.51 7.33
C ASP A 235 27.77 -14.55 7.47
N GLU A 236 28.40 -13.42 7.77
CA GLU A 236 29.83 -13.36 8.02
C GLU A 236 30.21 -14.16 9.28
N ARG A 237 29.42 -14.09 10.36
CA ARG A 237 29.63 -14.94 11.55
C ARG A 237 29.51 -16.43 11.21
N ARG A 238 28.55 -16.83 10.37
CA ARG A 238 28.40 -18.23 9.92
C ARG A 238 29.61 -18.68 9.10
N ARG A 239 30.10 -17.83 8.20
CA ARG A 239 31.31 -18.10 7.40
C ARG A 239 32.54 -18.28 8.28
N LEU A 240 32.78 -17.37 9.21
CA LEU A 240 33.90 -17.45 10.15
C LEU A 240 33.82 -18.69 11.04
N ARG A 241 32.62 -19.09 11.49
CA ARG A 241 32.42 -20.34 12.24
C ARG A 241 32.78 -21.58 11.42
N LYS A 242 32.38 -21.65 10.15
CA LYS A 242 32.76 -22.75 9.24
C LYS A 242 34.28 -22.83 9.07
N GLN A 243 34.94 -21.69 8.82
CA GLN A 243 36.39 -21.64 8.72
C GLN A 243 37.09 -22.10 10.03
N LEU A 244 36.56 -21.69 11.18
CA LEU A 244 37.05 -22.14 12.48
C LEU A 244 36.91 -23.66 12.66
N GLU A 245 35.79 -24.25 12.24
CA GLU A 245 35.60 -25.70 12.29
C GLU A 245 36.54 -26.44 11.34
N GLU A 246 36.73 -25.94 10.12
CA GLU A 246 37.68 -26.51 9.15
C GLU A 246 39.10 -26.47 9.69
N LEU A 247 39.53 -25.35 10.27
CA LEU A 247 40.84 -25.23 10.92
C LEU A 247 40.99 -26.17 12.12
N ARG A 248 39.94 -26.34 12.94
CA ARG A 248 39.95 -27.30 14.05
C ARG A 248 40.08 -28.73 13.56
N ARG A 249 39.35 -29.11 12.50
CA ARG A 249 39.46 -30.44 11.87
C ARG A 249 40.86 -30.66 11.29
N ALA A 250 41.40 -29.67 10.57
CA ALA A 250 42.75 -29.73 10.02
C ALA A 250 43.82 -29.87 11.11
N LYS A 251 43.70 -29.13 12.22
CA LYS A 251 44.59 -29.24 13.38
C LYS A 251 44.51 -30.62 14.03
N ALA A 252 43.31 -31.15 14.24
CA ALA A 252 43.12 -32.49 14.82
C ALA A 252 43.71 -33.60 13.92
N ALA A 253 43.52 -33.50 12.60
CA ALA A 253 44.11 -34.41 11.63
C ALA A 253 45.65 -34.35 11.64
N TYR A 254 46.21 -33.14 11.69
CA TYR A 254 47.66 -32.94 11.80
C TYR A 254 48.24 -33.54 13.08
N GLN A 255 47.60 -33.30 14.23
CA GLN A 255 48.03 -33.86 15.52
C GLN A 255 47.97 -35.39 15.53
N THR A 256 46.94 -35.98 14.92
CA THR A 256 46.79 -37.45 14.81
C THR A 256 47.82 -38.05 13.85
N ALA A 257 48.20 -37.32 12.79
CA ALA A 257 49.28 -37.72 11.89
C ALA A 257 50.66 -37.61 12.54
N GLN A 258 50.85 -36.62 13.42
CA GLN A 258 52.09 -36.41 14.16
C GLN A 258 52.29 -37.45 15.27
N SER A 259 51.21 -37.92 15.92
CA SER A 259 51.26 -38.98 16.94
C SER A 259 51.42 -40.40 16.36
N ARG A 260 51.39 -40.56 15.03
CA ARG A 260 51.57 -41.84 14.33
C ARG A 260 52.97 -41.99 13.70
N ARG A 261 53.82 -40.96 13.80
CA ARG A 261 55.25 -41.02 13.48
C ARG A 261 56.05 -41.19 14.76
#